data_AF-A0A542E709-F1
#
_entry.id   AF-A0A542E709-F1
#
_cell.length_a   1.000
_cell.length_b   1.000
_cell.length_c   1.000
_cell.angle_alpha   90.00
_cell.angle_beta   90.00
_cell.angle_gamma   90.00
#
_symmetry.space_group_name_H-M   'P 1'
#
loop_
_entity.id
_entity.type
_entity.pdbx_description
1 polymer ?
#
loop_
_entity_poly.entity_id
_entity_poly.type
_entity_poly.pdbx_seq_one_letter_code
_entity_poly.pdbx_strand_id
1 'polypeptide(L)'
;MTALVLSLTAAALVLAVLAWVPKSGSTLEIVISGLMLACLAAVGVLLLAGHGVHGWAERWWNVLLLLAGGLAVTGGGPLTTSVLALADRGNTRAQSTQKAGEVLRGGALIGALERMAIYAALVAGWPEGIAIVLAIKGLARYPELRSPDQPASVTPQAVAERFIIGTFTSVLWAVTCAGLLRSH
;
A
#
# COMPACT_ATOMS: atom_id res chain seq x y z
N MET A 1 26.45 3.34 4.75
CA MET A 1 25.31 2.80 3.98
C MET A 1 24.21 2.28 4.89
N THR A 2 24.47 1.27 5.74
CA THR A 2 23.47 0.66 6.65
C THR A 2 22.69 1.67 7.50
N ALA A 3 23.38 2.55 8.23
CA ALA A 3 22.72 3.56 9.07
C ALA A 3 21.83 4.53 8.27
N LEU A 4 22.23 4.86 7.04
CA LEU A 4 21.48 5.75 6.15
C LEU A 4 20.22 5.08 5.61
N VAL A 5 20.31 3.79 5.23
CA VAL A 5 19.15 3.01 4.82
C VAL A 5 18.14 2.92 5.97
N LEU A 6 18.59 2.54 7.17
CA LEU A 6 17.72 2.41 8.34
C LEU A 6 17.08 3.74 8.74
N SER A 7 17.82 4.85 8.70
CA SER A 7 17.27 6.17 9.04
C SER A 7 16.24 6.65 8.01
N LEU A 8 16.48 6.43 6.72
CA LEU A 8 15.53 6.77 5.67
C LEU A 8 14.28 5.89 5.72
N THR A 9 14.41 4.58 5.98
CA THR A 9 13.24 3.70 6.17
C THR A 9 12.45 4.08 7.42
N ALA A 10 13.12 4.44 8.52
CA ALA A 10 12.46 4.94 9.72
C ALA A 10 11.74 6.28 9.47
N ALA A 11 12.35 7.21 8.73
CA ALA A 11 11.72 8.46 8.33
C ALA A 11 10.49 8.20 7.44
N ALA A 12 10.57 7.26 6.48
CA ALA A 12 9.43 6.85 5.67
C ALA A 12 8.30 6.27 6.53
N LEU A 13 8.61 5.50 7.57
CA LEU A 13 7.61 4.97 8.52
C LEU A 13 6.94 6.09 9.34
N VAL A 14 7.70 7.10 9.77
CA VAL A 14 7.13 8.28 10.44
C VAL A 14 6.19 9.01 9.50
N LEU A 15 6.59 9.24 8.25
CA LEU A 15 5.72 9.85 7.22
C LEU A 15 4.47 9.00 6.98
N ALA A 16 4.60 7.67 6.95
CA ALA A 16 3.47 6.75 6.81
C ALA A 16 2.44 6.94 7.92
N VAL A 17 2.88 7.05 9.18
CA VAL A 17 2.01 7.31 10.33
C VAL A 17 1.39 8.71 10.24
N LEU A 18 2.19 9.73 9.92
CA LEU A 18 1.72 11.11 9.79
C LEU A 18 0.68 11.26 8.67
N ALA A 19 0.75 10.46 7.61
CA ALA A 19 -0.21 10.49 6.50
C ALA A 19 -1.63 10.06 6.89
N TRP A 20 -1.84 9.48 8.08
CA TRP A 20 -3.18 9.17 8.61
C TRP A 20 -3.86 10.36 9.31
N VAL A 21 -3.12 11.42 9.62
CA VAL A 21 -3.65 12.61 10.32
C VAL A 21 -4.52 13.50 9.41
N PRO A 22 -4.14 13.79 8.15
CA PRO A 22 -4.94 14.60 7.25
C PRO A 22 -6.24 13.91 6.83
N LYS A 23 -7.17 14.68 6.27
CA LYS A 23 -8.38 14.11 5.66
C LYS A 23 -8.02 13.25 4.46
N SER A 24 -8.65 12.08 4.35
CA SER A 24 -8.47 11.14 3.25
C SER A 24 -8.60 11.83 1.88
N GLY A 25 -7.59 11.69 1.02
CA GLY A 25 -7.54 12.26 -0.32
C GLY A 25 -7.22 13.76 -0.39
N SER A 26 -6.85 14.38 0.75
CA SER A 26 -6.41 15.78 0.78
C SER A 26 -5.06 15.97 0.07
N THR A 27 -4.80 17.19 -0.42
CA THR A 27 -3.49 17.53 -1.01
C THR A 27 -2.33 17.30 -0.03
N LEU A 28 -2.57 17.50 1.26
CA LEU A 28 -1.56 17.29 2.31
C LEU A 28 -1.18 15.80 2.42
N GLU A 29 -2.16 14.91 2.45
CA GLU A 29 -1.92 13.46 2.44
C GLU A 29 -1.17 13.01 1.18
N ILE A 30 -1.54 13.54 0.01
CA ILE A 30 -0.87 13.25 -1.25
C ILE A 30 0.61 13.66 -1.18
N VAL A 31 0.90 14.84 -0.63
CA VAL A 31 2.28 15.33 -0.46
C VAL A 31 3.07 14.45 0.51
N ILE A 32 2.50 14.10 1.68
CA ILE A 32 3.18 13.20 2.64
C ILE A 32 3.42 11.83 2.02
N SER A 33 2.44 11.27 1.30
CA SER A 33 2.56 9.99 0.62
C SER A 33 3.62 10.03 -0.49
N GLY A 34 3.73 11.16 -1.20
CA GLY A 34 4.79 11.40 -2.18
C GLY A 34 6.18 11.49 -1.55
N LEU A 35 6.33 12.19 -0.42
CA LEU A 35 7.57 12.23 0.37
C LEU A 35 7.97 10.85 0.89
N MET A 36 7.01 10.09 1.41
CA MET A 36 7.21 8.72 1.86
C MET A 36 7.71 7.82 0.72
N LEU A 37 7.08 7.91 -0.47
CA LEU A 37 7.53 7.20 -1.68
C LEU A 37 8.94 7.62 -2.09
N ALA A 38 9.27 8.91 -2.03
CA ALA A 38 10.60 9.41 -2.36
C ALA A 38 11.67 8.85 -1.41
N CYS A 39 11.39 8.78 -0.10
CA CYS A 39 12.27 8.13 0.87
C CYS A 39 12.47 6.65 0.53
N LEU A 40 11.39 5.92 0.20
CA LEU A 40 11.47 4.50 -0.16
C LEU A 40 12.27 4.27 -1.45
N ALA A 41 12.07 5.12 -2.46
CA ALA A 41 12.83 5.10 -3.70
C ALA A 41 14.32 5.39 -3.46
N ALA A 42 14.64 6.37 -2.62
CA ALA A 42 16.02 6.68 -2.23
C ALA A 42 16.69 5.48 -1.52
N VAL A 43 15.97 4.80 -0.63
CA VAL A 43 16.45 3.55 0.00
C VAL A 43 16.73 2.48 -1.07
N GLY A 44 15.82 2.29 -2.02
CA GLY A 44 16.01 1.34 -3.13
C GLY A 44 17.25 1.66 -3.96
N VAL A 45 17.44 2.93 -4.34
CA VAL A 45 18.64 3.39 -5.07
C VAL A 45 19.91 3.14 -4.28
N LEU A 46 19.93 3.44 -2.98
CA LEU A 46 21.09 3.19 -2.12
C LEU A 46 21.44 1.70 -2.02
N LEU A 47 20.44 0.83 -1.93
CA LEU A 47 20.64 -0.61 -1.88
C LEU A 47 21.14 -1.17 -3.23
N LEU A 48 20.61 -0.68 -4.34
CA LEU A 48 21.01 -1.07 -5.71
C LEU A 48 22.40 -0.56 -6.08
N ALA A 49 22.77 0.65 -5.67
CA ALA A 49 24.08 1.23 -5.94
C ALA A 49 25.19 0.63 -5.04
N GLY A 50 24.81 0.01 -3.92
CA GLY A 50 25.71 -0.66 -3.00
C GLY A 50 25.73 -2.18 -3.17
N HIS A 51 26.06 -2.89 -2.10
CA HIS A 51 26.04 -4.37 -2.04
C HIS A 51 24.71 -4.92 -1.51
N GLY A 52 23.63 -4.14 -1.64
CA GLY A 52 22.35 -4.43 -0.98
C GLY A 52 22.49 -4.63 0.53
N VAL A 53 21.76 -5.62 1.04
CA VAL A 53 21.80 -6.05 2.44
C VAL A 53 22.78 -7.20 2.71
N HIS A 54 23.57 -7.61 1.71
CA HIS A 54 24.49 -8.73 1.85
C HIS A 54 25.61 -8.40 2.85
N GLY A 55 25.92 -9.34 3.75
CA GLY A 55 26.94 -9.15 4.79
C GLY A 55 26.54 -8.20 5.94
N TRP A 56 25.29 -7.75 6.01
CA TRP A 56 24.81 -6.98 7.15
C TRP A 56 24.80 -7.85 8.42
N ALA A 57 25.11 -7.25 9.56
CA ALA A 57 24.93 -7.92 10.85
C ALA A 57 23.42 -8.21 11.07
N GLU A 58 23.11 -9.40 11.60
CA GLU A 58 21.73 -9.88 11.80
C GLU A 58 20.84 -8.86 12.52
N ARG A 59 21.36 -8.17 13.54
CA ARG A 59 20.63 -7.09 14.24
C ARG A 59 20.12 -6.00 13.30
N TRP A 60 20.90 -5.56 12.32
CA TRP A 60 20.52 -4.48 11.41
C TRP A 60 19.55 -4.96 10.35
N TRP A 61 19.71 -6.21 9.90
CA TRP A 61 18.75 -6.85 9.01
C TRP A 61 17.39 -7.01 9.70
N ASN A 62 17.36 -7.45 10.96
CA ASN A 62 16.13 -7.56 11.76
C ASN A 62 15.43 -6.20 11.94
N VAL A 63 16.20 -5.13 12.15
CA VAL A 63 15.64 -3.77 12.23
C VAL A 63 15.02 -3.35 10.89
N LEU A 64 15.70 -3.60 9.77
CA LEU A 64 15.14 -3.31 8.44
C LEU A 64 13.87 -4.12 8.18
N LEU A 65 13.83 -5.38 8.60
CA LEU A 65 12.66 -6.24 8.49
C LEU A 65 11.46 -5.64 9.25
N LEU A 66 11.64 -5.24 10.50
CA LEU A 66 10.56 -4.65 11.28
C LEU A 66 10.09 -3.30 10.71
N LEU A 67 11.04 -2.45 10.26
CA LEU A 67 10.72 -1.16 9.66
C LEU A 67 9.95 -1.33 8.34
N ALA A 68 10.41 -2.23 7.46
CA ALA A 68 9.78 -2.49 6.17
C ALA A 68 8.39 -3.13 6.33
N GLY A 69 8.21 -4.04 7.29
CA GLY A 69 6.90 -4.60 7.61
C GLY A 69 5.93 -3.57 8.17
N GLY A 70 6.40 -2.73 9.12
CA GLY A 70 5.61 -1.60 9.62
C GLY A 70 5.20 -0.64 8.51
N LEU A 71 6.12 -0.35 7.58
CA LEU A 71 5.87 0.52 6.43
C LEU A 71 4.87 -0.10 5.44
N ALA A 72 4.98 -1.41 5.17
CA ALA A 72 4.03 -2.13 4.34
C ALA A 72 2.60 -2.00 4.89
N VAL A 73 2.42 -2.15 6.20
CA VAL A 73 1.11 -2.09 6.84
C VAL A 73 0.56 -0.66 6.90
N THR A 74 1.36 0.28 7.40
CA THR A 74 0.93 1.65 7.72
C THR A 74 0.89 2.58 6.50
N GLY A 75 1.86 2.47 5.58
CA GLY A 75 1.96 3.37 4.42
C GLY A 75 0.98 3.05 3.30
N GLY A 76 0.54 1.79 3.20
CA GLY A 76 -0.29 1.36 2.07
C GLY A 76 -1.69 1.97 2.06
N GLY A 77 -2.25 2.32 3.22
CA GLY A 77 -3.55 2.99 3.32
C GLY A 77 -3.53 4.39 2.69
N PRO A 78 -2.78 5.35 3.28
CA PRO A 78 -2.67 6.72 2.78
C PRO A 78 -2.18 6.81 1.34
N LEU A 79 -1.27 5.92 0.94
CA LEU A 79 -0.82 5.87 -0.45
C LEU A 79 -1.96 5.48 -1.40
N THR A 80 -2.76 4.46 -1.03
CA THR A 80 -3.89 4.02 -1.85
C THR A 80 -4.94 5.12 -1.97
N THR A 81 -5.30 5.77 -0.87
CA THR A 81 -6.26 6.88 -0.88
C THR A 81 -5.76 8.08 -1.64
N SER A 82 -4.45 8.37 -1.59
CA SER A 82 -3.82 9.42 -2.39
C SER A 82 -3.89 9.12 -3.90
N VAL A 83 -3.58 7.88 -4.31
CA VAL A 83 -3.67 7.45 -5.71
C VAL A 83 -5.11 7.50 -6.21
N LEU A 84 -6.06 7.02 -5.42
CA LEU A 84 -7.48 7.11 -5.77
C LEU A 84 -7.93 8.57 -5.89
N ALA A 85 -7.55 9.43 -4.96
CA ALA A 85 -7.87 10.85 -5.04
C ALA A 85 -7.28 11.53 -6.28
N LEU A 86 -6.09 11.10 -6.73
CA LEU A 86 -5.50 11.57 -7.98
C LEU A 86 -6.22 11.02 -9.22
N ALA A 87 -6.64 9.75 -9.20
CA ALA A 87 -7.42 9.14 -10.28
C ALA A 87 -8.83 9.77 -10.41
N ASP A 88 -9.42 10.15 -9.27
CA ASP A 88 -10.74 10.78 -9.22
C ASP A 88 -10.70 12.28 -9.58
N ARG A 89 -9.51 12.92 -9.62
CA ARG A 89 -9.35 14.34 -10.04
C ARG A 89 -9.68 14.52 -11.52
N GLY A 90 -10.84 15.10 -11.79
CA GLY A 90 -11.32 15.39 -13.15
C GLY A 90 -12.45 14.47 -13.61
N ASN A 91 -12.85 13.47 -12.81
CA ASN A 91 -13.98 12.61 -13.11
C ASN A 91 -15.18 12.94 -12.20
N THR A 92 -16.05 13.86 -12.64
CA THR A 92 -17.21 14.35 -11.88
C THR A 92 -18.20 13.23 -11.50
N ARG A 93 -18.17 12.09 -12.21
CA ARG A 93 -19.01 10.91 -11.97
C ARG A 93 -18.48 9.98 -10.87
N ALA A 94 -17.19 10.06 -10.54
CA ALA A 94 -16.55 9.27 -9.47
C ALA A 94 -16.78 9.88 -8.07
N GLN A 95 -17.04 11.19 -7.99
CA GLN A 95 -17.31 11.87 -6.71
C GLN A 95 -18.66 11.49 -6.07
N SER A 96 -19.67 11.15 -6.88
CA SER A 96 -20.99 10.72 -6.36
C SER A 96 -20.98 9.28 -5.83
N THR A 97 -20.10 8.41 -6.36
CA THR A 97 -19.88 7.02 -5.91
C THR A 97 -19.13 6.95 -4.59
N GLN A 98 -18.22 7.91 -4.33
CA GLN A 98 -17.45 7.97 -3.09
C GLN A 98 -18.35 8.15 -1.84
N LYS A 99 -19.45 8.91 -1.96
CA LYS A 99 -20.45 9.07 -0.89
C LYS A 99 -21.28 7.82 -0.60
N ALA A 100 -21.42 6.90 -1.56
CA ALA A 100 -22.16 5.64 -1.36
C ALA A 100 -21.29 4.53 -0.72
N GLY A 101 -19.96 4.63 -0.81
CA GLY A 101 -19.00 3.66 -0.27
C GLY A 101 -18.47 3.94 1.14
N GLU A 102 -18.89 5.05 1.78
CA GLU A 102 -18.40 5.50 3.11
C GLU A 102 -18.82 4.59 4.29
N VAL A 103 -19.56 3.50 4.06
CA VAL A 103 -20.17 2.66 5.11
C VAL A 103 -19.33 1.45 5.56
N LEU A 104 -18.07 1.30 5.13
CA LEU A 104 -17.22 0.17 5.56
C LEU A 104 -16.02 0.61 6.39
N ARG A 105 -16.24 0.85 7.69
CA ARG A 105 -15.18 1.17 8.68
C ARG A 105 -14.11 0.06 8.83
N GLY A 106 -14.37 -1.15 8.33
CA GLY A 106 -13.44 -2.29 8.41
C GLY A 106 -12.40 -2.40 7.28
N GLY A 107 -12.54 -1.64 6.19
CA GLY A 107 -11.69 -1.78 5.00
C GLY A 107 -10.20 -1.51 5.25
N ALA A 108 -9.88 -0.58 6.16
CA ALA A 108 -8.51 -0.25 6.52
C ALA A 108 -7.79 -1.41 7.23
N LEU A 109 -8.48 -2.11 8.13
CA LEU A 109 -7.93 -3.25 8.87
C LEU A 109 -7.76 -4.47 7.95
N ILE A 110 -8.74 -4.75 7.09
CA ILE A 110 -8.63 -5.81 6.08
C ILE A 110 -7.41 -5.54 5.18
N GLY A 111 -7.27 -4.30 4.68
CA GLY A 111 -6.11 -3.92 3.88
C GLY A 111 -4.78 -4.05 4.63
N ALA A 112 -4.75 -3.76 5.93
CA ALA A 112 -3.55 -3.96 6.76
C ALA A 112 -3.18 -5.45 6.87
N LEU A 113 -4.16 -6.33 7.09
CA LEU A 113 -3.95 -7.78 7.16
C LEU A 113 -3.47 -8.36 5.83
N GLU A 114 -4.06 -7.93 4.72
CA GLU A 114 -3.63 -8.34 3.37
C GLU A 114 -2.18 -7.94 3.08
N ARG A 115 -1.81 -6.68 3.38
CA ARG A 115 -0.43 -6.20 3.18
C ARG A 115 0.56 -6.94 4.07
N MET A 116 0.18 -7.22 5.32
CA MET A 116 1.00 -8.02 6.22
C MET A 116 1.20 -9.44 5.68
N ALA A 117 0.14 -10.09 5.18
CA ALA A 117 0.21 -11.42 4.59
C ALA A 117 1.09 -11.45 3.34
N ILE A 118 0.94 -10.49 2.42
CA ILE A 118 1.78 -10.35 1.23
C ILE A 118 3.25 -10.15 1.61
N TYR A 119 3.51 -9.22 2.54
CA TYR A 119 4.86 -8.93 3.02
C TYR A 119 5.50 -10.17 3.67
N ALA A 120 4.79 -10.82 4.59
CA ALA A 120 5.28 -12.01 5.29
C ALA A 120 5.56 -13.16 4.30
N ALA A 121 4.68 -13.40 3.34
CA ALA A 121 4.86 -14.44 2.34
C ALA A 121 6.12 -14.21 1.50
N LEU A 122 6.34 -12.97 1.04
CA LEU A 122 7.53 -12.61 0.27
C LEU A 122 8.84 -12.74 1.07
N VAL A 123 8.85 -12.27 2.32
CA VAL A 123 10.01 -12.37 3.21
C VAL A 123 10.30 -13.82 3.58
N ALA A 124 9.27 -14.65 3.75
CA ALA A 124 9.39 -16.09 3.96
C ALA A 124 9.82 -16.87 2.70
N GLY A 125 9.96 -16.20 1.55
CA GLY A 125 10.36 -16.83 0.29
C GLY A 125 9.24 -17.60 -0.42
N TRP A 126 7.97 -17.32 -0.09
CA TRP A 126 6.78 -17.95 -0.66
C TRP A 126 5.96 -16.96 -1.52
N PRO A 127 6.41 -16.65 -2.75
CA PRO A 127 5.75 -15.66 -3.60
C PRO A 127 4.31 -16.07 -4.01
N GLU A 128 4.00 -17.36 -4.03
CA GLU A 128 2.67 -17.89 -4.33
C GLU A 128 1.62 -17.42 -3.32
N GLY A 129 2.04 -17.04 -2.10
CA GLY A 129 1.15 -16.45 -1.09
C GLY A 129 0.42 -15.19 -1.57
N ILE A 130 0.98 -14.42 -2.50
CA ILE A 130 0.31 -13.26 -3.11
C ILE A 130 -0.97 -13.69 -3.85
N ALA A 131 -0.87 -14.76 -4.65
CA ALA A 131 -2.01 -15.27 -5.42
C ALA A 131 -3.15 -15.72 -4.51
N ILE A 132 -2.81 -16.34 -3.36
CA ILE A 132 -3.79 -16.77 -2.35
C ILE A 132 -4.49 -15.57 -1.72
N VAL A 133 -3.74 -14.54 -1.30
CA VAL A 133 -4.33 -13.32 -0.70
C VAL A 133 -5.27 -12.64 -1.70
N LEU A 134 -4.85 -12.52 -2.97
CA LEU A 134 -5.68 -11.94 -4.04
C LEU A 134 -6.92 -12.77 -4.34
N ALA A 135 -6.81 -14.10 -4.33
CA ALA A 135 -7.94 -15.00 -4.54
C ALA A 135 -8.99 -14.84 -3.43
N ILE A 136 -8.56 -14.85 -2.16
CA ILE A 136 -9.45 -14.65 -1.00
C ILE A 136 -10.16 -13.29 -1.10
N LYS A 137 -9.40 -12.23 -1.40
CA LYS A 137 -9.93 -10.88 -1.58
C LYS A 137 -10.97 -10.80 -2.71
N GLY A 138 -10.67 -11.45 -3.85
CA GLY A 138 -11.58 -11.51 -5.00
C GLY A 138 -12.89 -12.21 -4.69
N LEU A 139 -12.85 -13.34 -3.96
CA LEU A 139 -14.03 -14.09 -3.54
C LEU A 139 -14.94 -13.27 -2.62
N ALA A 140 -14.36 -12.51 -1.69
CA ALA A 140 -15.11 -11.67 -0.76
C ALA A 140 -15.92 -10.55 -1.45
N ARG A 141 -15.44 -10.06 -2.60
CA ARG A 141 -16.05 -8.96 -3.38
C ARG A 141 -17.03 -9.43 -4.46
N TYR A 142 -17.07 -10.73 -4.75
CA TYR A 142 -17.92 -11.31 -5.78
C TYR A 142 -19.43 -11.09 -5.55
N PRO A 143 -19.98 -11.18 -4.32
CA PRO A 143 -21.40 -10.92 -4.07
C PRO A 143 -21.80 -9.46 -4.35
N GLU A 144 -20.93 -8.50 -4.07
CA GLU A 144 -21.16 -7.06 -4.19
C GLU A 144 -21.23 -6.59 -5.65
N LEU A 145 -20.51 -7.28 -6.55
CA LEU A 145 -20.55 -7.04 -8.00
C LEU A 145 -21.79 -7.65 -8.67
N ARG A 146 -22.51 -8.53 -7.97
CA ARG A 146 -23.66 -9.28 -8.49
C ARG A 146 -25.01 -8.74 -8.01
N SER A 147 -25.01 -7.77 -7.08
CA SER A 147 -26.22 -7.15 -6.55
C SER A 147 -26.92 -6.28 -7.61
N PRO A 148 -28.20 -6.56 -7.96
CA PRO A 148 -28.99 -5.78 -8.92
C PRO A 148 -29.34 -4.36 -8.47
N ASP A 149 -29.16 -4.02 -7.19
CA ASP A 149 -29.70 -2.80 -6.55
C ASP A 149 -28.75 -1.59 -6.60
N GLN A 150 -27.82 -1.51 -7.57
CA GLN A 150 -26.98 -0.33 -7.70
C GLN A 150 -27.80 0.86 -8.25
N PRO A 151 -27.80 2.02 -7.56
CA PRO A 151 -28.57 3.19 -8.01
C PRO A 151 -28.10 3.63 -9.41
N ALA A 152 -29.05 4.02 -10.28
CA ALA A 152 -28.82 4.35 -11.69
C ALA A 152 -27.79 5.48 -11.95
N SER A 153 -27.37 6.20 -10.91
CA SER A 153 -26.32 7.23 -10.95
C SER A 153 -24.89 6.68 -10.90
N VAL A 154 -24.71 5.40 -10.57
CA VAL A 154 -23.42 4.72 -10.44
C VAL A 154 -23.22 3.75 -11.60
N THR A 155 -22.23 3.98 -12.46
CA THR A 155 -21.85 3.00 -13.48
C THR A 155 -21.04 1.88 -12.80
N PRO A 156 -21.46 0.60 -12.88
CA PRO A 156 -20.76 -0.53 -12.26
C PRO A 156 -19.27 -0.60 -12.62
N GLN A 157 -18.91 -0.14 -13.82
CA GLN A 157 -17.55 -0.08 -14.34
C GLN A 157 -16.64 0.85 -13.51
N ALA A 158 -17.14 2.01 -13.06
CA ALA A 158 -16.34 2.98 -12.30
C ALA A 158 -16.01 2.46 -10.89
N VAL A 159 -16.94 1.70 -10.28
CA VAL A 159 -16.71 1.06 -8.97
C VAL A 159 -15.68 -0.07 -9.11
N ALA A 160 -15.78 -0.87 -10.16
CA ALA A 160 -14.83 -1.93 -10.45
C ALA A 160 -13.41 -1.38 -10.71
N GLU A 161 -13.29 -0.32 -11.52
CA GLU A 161 -12.02 0.35 -11.80
C GLU A 161 -11.36 0.87 -10.51
N ARG A 162 -12.12 1.59 -9.68
CA ARG A 162 -11.63 2.09 -8.38
C ARG A 162 -11.15 0.96 -7.47
N PHE A 163 -11.86 -0.16 -7.45
CA PHE A 163 -11.48 -1.35 -6.68
C PHE A 163 -10.19 -1.99 -7.19
N ILE A 164 -10.03 -2.10 -8.52
CA ILE A 164 -8.83 -2.63 -9.17
C ILE A 164 -7.63 -1.74 -8.87
N ILE A 165 -7.74 -0.42 -9.11
CA ILE A 165 -6.67 0.54 -8.82
C ILE A 165 -6.25 0.44 -7.35
N GLY A 166 -7.22 0.48 -6.43
CA GLY A 166 -6.93 0.44 -5.00
C GLY A 166 -6.20 -0.85 -4.57
N THR A 167 -6.62 -2.00 -5.12
CA THR A 167 -5.98 -3.28 -4.83
C THR A 167 -4.57 -3.34 -5.39
N PHE A 168 -4.37 -2.97 -6.66
CA PHE A 168 -3.05 -2.98 -7.29
C PHE A 168 -2.07 -2.06 -6.58
N THR A 169 -2.48 -0.84 -6.23
CA THR A 169 -1.63 0.10 -5.48
C THR A 169 -1.20 -0.49 -4.13
N SER A 170 -2.14 -1.06 -3.37
CA SER A 170 -1.84 -1.64 -2.06
C SER A 170 -0.91 -2.86 -2.15
N VAL A 171 -1.05 -3.69 -3.18
CA VAL A 171 -0.19 -4.86 -3.42
C VAL A 171 1.21 -4.43 -3.82
N LEU A 172 1.34 -3.53 -4.81
CA LEU A 172 2.62 -3.01 -5.27
C LEU A 172 3.41 -2.35 -4.13
N TRP A 173 2.72 -1.64 -3.24
CA TRP A 173 3.33 -1.07 -2.04
C TRP A 173 3.95 -2.15 -1.12
N ALA A 174 3.18 -3.19 -0.77
CA ALA A 174 3.66 -4.26 0.09
C ALA A 174 4.82 -5.04 -0.54
N VAL A 175 4.76 -5.29 -1.85
CA VAL A 175 5.83 -5.91 -2.63
C VAL A 175 7.09 -5.05 -2.60
N THR A 176 6.97 -3.73 -2.78
CA THR A 176 8.11 -2.79 -2.75
C THR A 176 8.78 -2.78 -1.38
N CYS A 177 7.99 -2.78 -0.30
CA CYS A 177 8.52 -2.87 1.07
C CYS A 177 9.27 -4.19 1.31
N ALA A 178 8.74 -5.32 0.85
CA ALA A 178 9.42 -6.62 0.94
C ALA A 178 10.70 -6.67 0.10
N GLY A 179 10.70 -6.01 -1.07
CA GLY A 179 11.85 -5.93 -1.97
C GLY A 179 13.09 -5.32 -1.34
N LEU A 180 12.94 -4.44 -0.33
CA LEU A 180 14.07 -3.87 0.41
C LEU A 180 14.97 -4.91 1.08
N LEU A 181 14.40 -6.08 1.42
CA LEU A 181 15.12 -7.15 2.11
C LEU A 181 15.83 -8.11 1.15
N ARG A 182 15.54 -8.04 -0.15
CA ARG A 182 16.19 -8.91 -1.13
C ARG A 182 17.44 -8.25 -1.68
N SER A 183 18.60 -8.79 -1.30
CA SER A 183 19.85 -8.60 -2.05
C SER A 183 19.87 -9.59 -3.21
N HIS A 184 20.01 -9.09 -4.45
CA HIS A 184 20.43 -9.90 -5.58
C HIS A 184 21.89 -10.33 -5.43
#